data_AF-A0A1W9L5X5-F1
#
_entry.id   AF-A0A1W9L5X5-F1
#
_cell.length_a   1.000
_cell.length_b   1.000
_cell.length_c   1.000
_cell.angle_alpha   90.00
_cell.angle_beta   90.00
_cell.angle_gamma   90.00
#
_symmetry.space_group_name_H-M   'P 1'
#
loop_
_entity.id
_entity.type
_entity.pdbx_description
1 polymer ?
#
loop_
_entity_poly.entity_id
_entity_poly.type
_entity_poly.pdbx_seq_one_letter_code
_entity_poly.pdbx_strand_id
1 'polypeptide(L)' 'MWKDPIVEEIHQFREEHAKRFNNDLKAIFEDFKAQERQSSHLRATLPIKRQQSLTHKFESR' A
#
# COMPACT_ATOMS: atom_id res chain seq x y z
N MET A 1 10.17 19.38 15.88
CA MET A 1 9.79 18.15 15.16
C MET A 1 11.04 17.62 14.50
N TRP A 2 11.41 16.37 14.76
CA TRP A 2 12.58 15.75 14.13
C TRP A 2 12.21 15.36 12.69
N LYS A 3 13.03 15.75 11.73
CA LYS A 3 12.91 15.31 10.34
C LYS A 3 13.84 14.11 10.15
N ASP A 4 13.26 13.00 9.73
CA ASP A 4 14.00 11.79 9.41
C ASP A 4 14.52 11.91 7.96
N PRO A 5 15.84 11.91 7.76
CA PRO A 5 16.43 12.05 6.43
C PRO A 5 16.00 10.93 5.46
N ILE A 6 15.70 9.73 5.95
CA ILE A 6 15.25 8.60 5.13
C ILE A 6 13.84 8.88 4.57
N VAL A 7 12.97 9.46 5.39
CA VAL A 7 11.61 9.82 4.97
C VAL A 7 11.65 10.91 3.90
N GLU A 8 12.54 11.89 4.07
CA GLU A 8 12.69 12.99 3.13
C GLU A 8 13.20 12.51 1.76
N GLU A 9 14.13 11.55 1.74
CA GLU A 9 14.57 10.87 0.51
C GLU A 9 13.43 10.09 -0.16
N ILE A 10 12.64 9.34 0.61
CA ILE A 10 11.47 8.61 0.08
C ILE A 10 10.46 9.58 -0.55
N HIS A 11 10.24 10.74 0.04
CA HIS A 11 9.35 11.75 -0.51
C HIS A 11 9.86 12.30 -1.85
N GLN A 12 11.15 12.57 -1.98
CA GLN A 12 11.74 13.02 -3.24
C GLN A 12 11.51 12.00 -4.36
N PHE A 13 11.80 10.72 -4.12
CA PHE A 13 11.56 9.67 -5.11
C PHE A 13 10.09 9.53 -5.49
N ARG A 14 9.17 9.63 -4.52
CA ARG A 14 7.72 9.57 -4.78
C ARG A 14 7.24 10.76 -5.61
N GLU A 15 7.74 11.96 -5.33
CA GLU A 15 7.39 13.16 -6.10
C GLU A 15 7.92 13.09 -7.53
N GLU A 16 9.17 12.69 -7.73
CA GLU A 16 9.76 12.52 -9.05
C GLU A 16 9.00 11.50 -9.88
N HIS A 17 8.62 10.38 -9.27
CA HIS A 17 7.82 9.36 -9.93
C HIS A 17 6.42 9.88 -10.28
N ALA A 18 5.72 10.52 -9.33
CA ALA A 18 4.38 11.06 -9.56
C ALA A 18 4.36 12.16 -10.64
N LYS A 19 5.40 13.01 -10.72
CA LYS A 19 5.56 14.02 -11.77
C LYS A 19 5.61 13.41 -13.17
N ARG A 20 6.20 12.22 -13.35
CA ARG A 20 6.22 11.52 -14.66
C ARG A 20 4.83 11.16 -15.16
N PHE A 21 3.89 10.98 -14.23
CA PHE A 21 2.48 10.69 -14.53
C PHE A 21 1.58 11.92 -14.35
N ASN A 22 2.13 13.13 -14.29
CA ASN A 22 1.39 14.37 -14.02
C ASN A 22 0.55 14.33 -12.74
N ASN A 23 0.98 13.55 -11.74
CA ASN A 23 0.25 13.26 -10.51
C ASN A 23 -1.14 12.60 -10.74
N ASP A 24 -1.36 11.97 -11.90
CA ASP A 24 -2.56 11.18 -12.14
C ASP A 24 -2.45 9.83 -11.41
N LEU A 25 -3.21 9.71 -10.33
CA LEU A 25 -3.30 8.49 -9.53
C LEU A 25 -3.73 7.28 -10.34
N LYS A 26 -4.61 7.45 -11.34
CA LYS A 26 -5.06 6.33 -12.19
C LYS A 26 -3.93 5.86 -13.09
N ALA A 27 -3.17 6.78 -13.67
CA ALA A 27 -2.04 6.44 -14.54
C ALA A 27 -0.94 5.69 -13.77
N ILE A 28 -0.61 6.14 -12.56
CA ILE A 28 0.34 5.46 -11.67
C ILE A 28 -0.15 4.05 -11.33
N PHE A 29 -1.44 3.91 -11.00
CA PHE A 29 -2.02 2.61 -10.70
C PHE A 29 -1.94 1.64 -11.89
N GLU A 30 -2.29 2.11 -13.09
CA GLU A 30 -2.24 1.28 -14.29
C GLU A 30 -0.81 0.87 -14.67
N ASP A 31 0.19 1.71 -14.42
CA ASP A 31 1.61 1.36 -14.60
C ASP A 31 2.00 0.17 -13.71
N PHE A 32 1.70 0.25 -12.41
CA PHE A 32 1.94 -0.87 -11.49
C PHE A 32 1.16 -2.13 -11.88
N LYS A 33 -0.08 -1.99 -12.35
CA LYS A 33 -0.87 -3.12 -12.87
C LYS A 33 -0.25 -3.72 -14.13
N ALA A 34 0.35 -2.92 -15.01
CA ALA A 34 1.05 -3.41 -16.19
C ALA A 34 2.31 -4.20 -15.79
N GLN A 35 3.12 -3.66 -14.87
CA GLN A 35 4.28 -4.37 -14.32
C GLN A 35 3.88 -5.69 -13.64
N GLU A 36 2.77 -5.69 -12.89
CA GLU A 36 2.24 -6.90 -12.26
C GLU A 36 1.84 -7.96 -13.28
N ARG A 37 1.25 -7.56 -14.43
CA ARG A 37 0.87 -8.49 -15.51
C ARG A 37 2.10 -9.04 -16.25
N GLN A 38 3.17 -8.26 -16.36
CA GLN A 38 4.43 -8.67 -17.01
C GLN A 38 5.30 -9.54 -16.11
N SER A 39 5.12 -9.44 -14.80
CA SER A 39 5.81 -10.26 -13.82
C SER A 39 5.51 -11.75 -14.04
N SER A 40 6.56 -12.57 -14.12
CA SER A 40 6.44 -14.03 -14.15
C SER A 40 6.17 -14.63 -12.76
N HIS A 41 6.03 -13.81 -11.72
CA HIS A 41 5.82 -14.28 -10.36
C HIS A 41 4.37 -14.74 -10.13
N LEU A 42 4.23 -15.82 -9.36
CA LEU A 42 2.92 -16.35 -8.98
C LEU A 42 2.19 -15.37 -8.06
N ARG A 43 0.97 -15.00 -8.45
CA ARG A 43 0.12 -14.11 -7.68
C ARG A 43 -0.71 -14.90 -6.67
N ALA A 44 -0.41 -14.77 -5.39
CA ALA A 44 -1.20 -15.41 -4.34
C ALA A 44 -2.48 -14.61 -4.06
N THR A 45 -3.64 -15.25 -4.21
CA THR A 45 -4.92 -14.72 -3.71
C THR A 45 -5.25 -15.43 -2.41
N LEU A 46 -5.00 -14.77 -1.28
CA LEU A 46 -5.28 -15.34 0.03
C LEU A 46 -6.72 -15.02 0.43
N PRO A 47 -7.49 -16.00 0.93
CA PRO A 47 -8.82 -15.71 1.46
C PRO A 47 -8.71 -14.81 2.70
N ILE A 48 -9.63 -13.85 2.83
CA ILE A 48 -9.68 -12.96 3.99
C ILE A 48 -10.02 -13.81 5.23
N LYS A 49 -9.07 -13.97 6.14
CA LYS A 49 -9.31 -14.62 7.44
C LYS A 49 -9.97 -13.61 8.38
N ARG A 50 -11.30 -13.69 8.50
CA ARG A 50 -12.05 -12.87 9.47
C ARG A 50 -11.61 -13.27 10.89
N GLN A 51 -10.96 -12.36 11.62
CA GLN A 51 -10.78 -12.55 13.06
C GLN A 51 -12.16 -12.49 13.73
N GLN A 52 -12.54 -13.57 14.40
CA GLN A 52 -13.72 -13.56 15.26
C GLN A 52 -13.46 -12.56 16.38
N SER A 53 -14.34 -11.55 16.51
CA SER A 53 -14.28 -10.61 17.62
C SER A 53 -14.37 -11.40 18.93
N LEU A 54 -13.39 -11.24 19.82
CA LEU A 54 -13.48 -11.72 21.19
C LEU A 54 -14.62 -10.96 21.87
N THR A 55 -15.83 -11.52 21.87
CA THR A 55 -16.93 -11.03 22.70
C THR A 55 -16.51 -11.21 24.16
N HIS A 56 -15.94 -10.16 24.75
CA HIS A 56 -15.67 -10.10 26.17
C HIS A 56 -17.02 -9.93 26.88
N LYS A 57 -17.57 -11.04 27.38
CA LYS A 57 -18.78 -11.04 28.21
C LYS A 57 -18.41 -10.36 29.52
N PHE A 58 -18.71 -9.07 29.65
CA PHE A 58 -18.56 -8.35 30.90
C PHE A 58 -19.72 -8.79 31.81
N GLU A 59 -19.48 -9.81 32.64
CA GLU A 59 -20.40 -10.18 33.72
C GLU A 59 -20.33 -9.12 34.80
N SER A 60 -21.37 -8.29 34.86
CA SER A 60 -21.62 -7.33 35.93
C SER A 60 -21.85 -8.07 37.25
N ARG A 61 -20.99 -7.82 38.22
CA ARG A 61 -21.23 -8.10 39.64
C ARG A 61 -22.24 -7.13 40.24
#